data_AF-A0A5C6Z4U1-F1
#
_entry.id   AF-A0A5C6Z4U1-F1
#
_cell.length_a   1.000
_cell.length_b   1.000
_cell.length_c   1.000
_cell.angle_alpha   90.00
_cell.angle_beta   90.00
_cell.angle_gamma   90.00
#
_symmetry.space_group_name_H-M   'P 1'
#
loop_
_entity.id
_entity.type
_entity.pdbx_description
1 polymer ?
#
loop_
_entity_poly.entity_id
_entity_poly.type
_entity_poly.pdbx_seq_one_letter_code
_entity_poly.pdbx_strand_id
1 'polypeptide(L)'
;MAARQRRPIDHGTRGTPEAVAALARQLGLDQPAWSRYLAWLAGLVRGDLGLSYAYGAPVADLILERLALTLPLALLATSMTVVLAL
;
A
#
# COMPACT_ATOMS: atom_id res chain seq x y z
N MET A 1 42.62 -11.52 -15.57
CA MET A 1 41.49 -10.57 -15.42
C MET A 1 40.20 -11.32 -15.65
N ALA A 2 39.45 -11.61 -14.59
CA ALA A 2 38.24 -12.45 -14.65
C ALA A 2 37.04 -11.64 -15.15
N ALA A 3 36.46 -12.06 -16.27
CA ALA A 3 35.22 -11.50 -16.79
C ALA A 3 34.10 -11.70 -15.76
N ARG A 4 33.62 -10.58 -15.19
CA ARG A 4 32.49 -10.56 -14.27
C ARG A 4 31.23 -10.95 -15.04
N GLN A 5 30.85 -12.22 -14.93
CA GLN A 5 29.59 -12.79 -15.41
C GLN A 5 28.42 -11.95 -14.86
N ARG A 6 27.88 -11.04 -15.67
CA ARG A 6 26.63 -10.34 -15.36
C ARG A 6 25.53 -11.38 -15.47
N ARG A 7 25.08 -11.94 -14.35
CA ARG A 7 23.88 -12.77 -14.34
C ARG A 7 22.72 -11.92 -14.88
N PRO A 8 22.02 -12.36 -15.93
CA PRO A 8 20.76 -11.74 -16.32
C PRO A 8 19.87 -11.75 -15.07
N ILE A 9 19.30 -10.60 -14.72
CA ILE A 9 18.21 -10.52 -13.75
C ILE A 9 17.03 -11.25 -14.38
N ASP A 10 16.94 -12.55 -14.14
CA ASP A 10 15.73 -13.30 -14.40
C ASP A 10 14.70 -12.84 -13.37
N HIS A 11 13.67 -12.11 -13.81
CA HIS A 11 12.46 -11.87 -13.01
C HIS A 11 11.64 -13.17 -12.85
N GLY A 12 12.34 -14.30 -12.68
CA GLY A 12 12.00 -15.70 -12.99
C GLY A 12 10.95 -16.36 -12.11
N THR A 13 10.05 -15.57 -11.51
CA THR A 13 8.83 -16.11 -10.88
C THR A 13 7.67 -15.11 -10.87
N ARG A 14 7.90 -13.81 -11.17
CA ARG A 14 6.84 -12.78 -11.22
C ARG A 14 6.45 -12.35 -12.65
N GLY A 15 7.23 -12.74 -13.65
CA GLY A 15 7.11 -12.21 -15.02
C GLY A 15 6.45 -13.13 -16.05
N THR A 16 5.91 -14.30 -15.68
CA THR A 16 5.20 -15.12 -16.68
C THR A 16 3.91 -14.40 -17.10
N PRO A 17 3.59 -14.31 -18.40
CA PRO A 17 2.38 -13.64 -18.87
C PRO A 17 1.10 -14.11 -18.17
N GLU A 18 1.05 -15.39 -17.81
CA GLU A 18 -0.06 -16.02 -17.12
C GLU A 18 -0.19 -15.54 -15.67
N ALA A 19 0.92 -15.38 -14.95
CA ALA A 19 0.91 -14.85 -13.58
C ALA A 19 0.50 -13.36 -13.56
N VAL A 20 0.95 -12.58 -14.54
CA VAL A 20 0.54 -11.18 -14.72
C VAL A 20 -0.96 -11.08 -15.01
N ALA A 21 -1.50 -11.92 -15.90
CA ALA A 21 -2.93 -11.94 -16.20
C ALA A 21 -3.78 -12.41 -15.01
N ALA A 22 -3.28 -13.36 -14.22
CA ALA A 22 -3.92 -13.78 -12.98
C ALA A 22 -3.95 -12.63 -11.95
N LEU A 23 -2.83 -11.93 -11.76
CA LEU A 23 -2.74 -10.79 -10.86
C LEU A 23 -3.62 -9.62 -11.33
N ALA A 24 -3.66 -9.34 -12.63
CA ALA A 24 -4.50 -8.30 -13.20
C ALA A 24 -5.98 -8.52 -12.87
N ARG A 25 -6.47 -9.77 -12.99
CA ARG A 25 -7.83 -10.15 -12.58
C ARG A 25 -8.04 -10.02 -11.07
N GLN A 26 -7.06 -10.42 -10.25
CA GLN A 26 -7.15 -10.25 -8.80
C GLN A 26 -7.22 -8.77 -8.36
N LEU A 27 -6.50 -7.89 -9.08
CA LEU A 27 -6.50 -6.44 -8.84
C LEU A 27 -7.68 -5.70 -9.51
N GLY A 28 -8.53 -6.45 -10.24
CA GLY A 28 -9.65 -5.92 -11.01
C GLY A 28 -9.24 -5.02 -12.17
N LEU A 29 -8.02 -5.16 -12.71
CA LEU A 29 -7.50 -4.33 -13.82
C LEU A 29 -8.16 -4.64 -15.17
N ASP A 30 -8.98 -5.68 -15.22
CA ASP A 30 -9.89 -6.02 -16.32
C ASP A 30 -11.14 -5.13 -16.36
N GLN A 31 -11.42 -4.38 -15.29
CA GLN A 31 -12.57 -3.48 -15.19
C GLN A 31 -12.22 -2.02 -15.55
N PRO A 32 -13.17 -1.23 -16.08
CA PRO A 32 -12.95 0.19 -16.32
C PRO A 32 -12.47 0.94 -15.07
N ALA A 33 -11.45 1.78 -15.21
CA ALA A 33 -10.81 2.47 -14.08
C ALA A 33 -11.80 3.29 -13.23
N TRP A 34 -12.79 3.94 -13.88
CA TRP A 34 -13.81 4.73 -13.20
C TRP A 34 -14.70 3.86 -12.29
N SER A 35 -15.07 2.66 -12.72
CA SER A 35 -15.92 1.76 -11.93
C SER A 35 -15.22 1.29 -10.65
N ARG A 36 -13.92 0.96 -10.74
CA ARG A 36 -13.07 0.60 -9.60
C ARG A 36 -12.95 1.75 -8.61
N TYR A 37 -12.75 2.97 -9.12
CA TYR A 37 -12.64 4.15 -8.29
C TYR A 37 -13.95 4.46 -7.56
N LEU A 38 -15.09 4.39 -8.25
CA LEU A 38 -16.39 4.60 -7.61
C LEU A 38 -16.71 3.52 -6.58
N ALA A 39 -16.37 2.26 -6.85
CA ALA A 39 -16.54 1.17 -5.88
C ALA A 39 -15.68 1.40 -4.63
N TRP A 40 -14.41 1.78 -4.81
CA TRP A 40 -13.52 2.15 -3.71
C TRP A 40 -14.05 3.35 -2.92
N LEU A 41 -14.53 4.39 -3.60
CA LEU A 41 -15.09 5.58 -2.96
C LEU A 41 -16.36 5.24 -2.15
N ALA A 42 -17.22 4.39 -2.69
CA ALA A 42 -18.41 3.91 -1.98
C ALA A 42 -18.05 3.10 -0.73
N GLY A 43 -16.98 2.28 -0.79
CA GLY A 43 -16.40 1.61 0.37
C GLY A 43 -15.88 2.62 1.40
N LEU A 44 -15.07 3.59 0.95
CA LEU A 44 -14.49 4.64 1.79
C LEU A 44 -15.55 5.39 2.61
N VAL A 45 -16.66 5.79 1.97
CA VAL A 45 -17.77 6.49 2.64
C VAL A 45 -18.45 5.59 3.69
N ARG A 46 -18.40 4.26 3.53
CA ARG A 46 -18.91 3.29 4.51
C ARG A 46 -17.87 2.90 5.57
N GLY A 47 -16.67 3.47 5.52
CA GLY A 47 -15.55 3.13 6.40
C GLY A 47 -14.77 1.88 5.98
N ASP A 48 -15.04 1.33 4.79
CA ASP A 48 -14.30 0.20 4.23
C ASP A 48 -13.21 0.71 3.29
N LEU A 49 -11.96 0.66 3.76
CA LEU A 49 -10.78 1.06 2.97
C LEU A 49 -10.26 -0.06 2.06
N GLY A 50 -10.87 -1.24 2.13
CA GLY A 50 -10.45 -2.45 1.43
C GLY A 50 -9.27 -3.15 2.08
N LEU A 51 -8.74 -4.14 1.35
CA LEU A 51 -7.61 -4.98 1.76
C LEU A 51 -6.31 -4.50 1.14
N SER A 52 -5.24 -4.56 1.91
CA SER A 52 -3.89 -4.32 1.42
C SER A 52 -3.38 -5.54 0.66
N TYR A 53 -3.07 -5.39 -0.63
CA TYR A 53 -2.49 -6.46 -1.44
C TYR A 53 -1.08 -6.87 -0.98
N ALA A 54 -0.34 -5.96 -0.33
CA ALA A 54 1.01 -6.25 0.16
C ALA A 54 1.02 -7.04 1.47
N TYR A 55 0.04 -6.79 2.34
CA TYR A 55 0.00 -7.33 3.70
C TYR A 55 -1.15 -8.32 3.94
N GLY A 56 -2.12 -8.43 3.02
CA GLY A 56 -3.28 -9.32 3.15
C GLY A 56 -4.24 -8.94 4.28
N ALA A 57 -4.16 -7.71 4.81
CA ALA A 57 -4.92 -7.23 5.95
C ALA A 57 -5.77 -6.00 5.58
N PRO A 58 -6.87 -5.70 6.31
CA PRO A 58 -7.64 -4.48 6.14
C PRO A 58 -6.74 -3.24 6.25
N VAL A 59 -6.90 -2.30 5.31
CA VAL A 59 -6.10 -1.07 5.30
C VAL A 59 -6.36 -0.23 6.56
N ALA A 60 -7.58 -0.26 7.09
CA ALA A 60 -7.95 0.45 8.32
C ALA A 60 -7.10 0.02 9.52
N ASP A 61 -6.91 -1.28 9.71
CA ASP A 61 -6.12 -1.82 10.81
C ASP A 61 -4.66 -1.38 10.71
N LEU A 62 -4.08 -1.43 9.51
CA LEU A 62 -2.72 -0.99 9.25
C LEU A 62 -2.52 0.51 9.51
N ILE A 63 -3.54 1.33 9.21
CA ILE A 63 -3.50 2.77 9.50
C ILE A 63 -3.57 3.00 11.01
N LEU A 64 -4.48 2.34 11.71
CA LEU A 64 -4.65 2.48 13.16
C LEU A 64 -3.38 2.07 13.91
N GLU A 65 -2.74 0.98 13.52
CA GLU A 65 -1.48 0.52 14.10
C GLU A 65 -0.37 1.58 13.95
N ARG A 66 -0.26 2.19 12.78
CA ARG A 66 0.74 3.25 12.52
C ARG A 66 0.40 4.55 13.24
N LEU A 67 -0.89 4.89 13.32
CA LEU A 67 -1.37 6.07 14.04
C LEU A 67 -1.06 5.96 15.53
N ALA A 68 -1.19 4.77 16.13
CA ALA A 68 -0.87 4.54 17.55
C ALA A 68 0.58 4.91 17.90
N LEU A 69 1.52 4.82 16.95
CA LEU A 69 2.92 5.20 17.15
C LEU A 69 3.20 6.65 16.75
N THR A 70 2.60 7.13 15.66
CA THR A 70 2.91 8.46 15.10
C THR A 70 2.18 9.60 15.80
N LEU A 71 0.93 9.41 16.23
CA LEU A 71 0.16 10.43 16.94
C LEU A 71 0.83 10.87 18.26
N PRO A 72 1.25 9.97 19.16
CA PRO A 72 1.91 10.39 20.39
C PRO A 72 3.17 11.20 20.15
N LEU A 73 3.99 10.81 19.16
CA LEU A 73 5.21 11.53 18.80
C LEU A 73 4.90 12.92 18.24
N ALA A 74 3.93 13.02 17.34
CA ALA A 74 3.49 14.30 16.78
C ALA A 74 2.95 15.22 17.88
N LEU A 75 2.09 14.70 18.75
CA LEU A 75 1.51 15.45 19.88
C LEU A 75 2.58 15.91 20.85
N LEU A 76 3.57 15.06 21.18
CA LEU A 76 4.69 15.44 22.03
C LEU A 76 5.47 16.60 21.40
N ALA A 77 5.88 16.48 20.14
CA ALA A 77 6.63 17.52 19.44
C ALA A 77 5.84 18.84 19.37
N THR A 78 4.56 18.79 18.97
CA THR A 78 3.68 19.96 18.93
C THR A 78 3.51 20.59 20.31
N SER A 79 3.32 19.78 21.37
CA SER A 79 3.20 20.29 22.74
C SER A 79 4.46 21.02 23.18
N MET A 80 5.64 20.48 22.88
CA MET A 80 6.91 21.14 23.19
C MET A 80 7.03 22.49 22.45
N THR A 81 6.66 22.53 21.17
CA THR A 81 6.65 23.79 20.40
C THR A 81 5.72 24.82 21.01
N VAL A 82 4.49 24.45 21.37
CA VAL A 82 3.52 25.38 21.98
C VAL A 82 4.01 25.89 23.33
N VAL A 83 4.57 25.01 24.17
CA VAL A 83 5.12 25.39 25.48
C VAL A 83 6.30 26.35 25.36
N LEU A 84 7.17 26.19 24.35
CA LEU A 84 8.30 27.09 24.13
C LEU A 84 7.92 28.42 23.47
N ALA A 85 6.79 28.46 22.75
CA ALA A 85 6.34 29.64 22.02
C ALA A 85 5.54 30.63 22.90
N LEU A 86 4.93 30.14 23.98
CA LEU A 86 4.23 30.92 25.00
C LEU A 86 5.20 31.44 26.07
#